data_AF-A0A524QS02-F1
#
_entry.id   AF-A0A524QS02-F1
#
_cell.length_a   1.000
_cell.length_b   1.000
_cell.length_c   1.000
_cell.angle_alpha   90.00
_cell.angle_beta   90.00
_cell.angle_gamma   90.00
#
_symmetry.space_group_name_H-M   'P 1'
#
loop_
_entity.id
_entity.type
_entity.pdbx_description
1 polymer ?
#
loop_
_entity_poly.entity_id
_entity_poly.type
_entity_poly.pdbx_seq_one_letter_code
_entity_poly.pdbx_strand_id
1 'polypeptide(L)' 'MAKRQSFADKASKKSHVKLCPICNSAIDAVRMVDPAYSSDKKSWKFKDKIVEICKCNEKAILG' A
#
# COMPACT_ATOMS: atom_id res chain seq x y z
N MET A 1 -1.21 -19.21 26.96
CA MET A 1 -0.88 -18.13 27.92
C MET A 1 -0.63 -16.85 27.14
N ALA A 2 -1.50 -15.85 27.24
CA ALA A 2 -1.27 -14.56 26.59
C ALA A 2 -0.12 -13.84 27.31
N LYS A 3 0.99 -13.59 26.60
CA LYS A 3 2.14 -12.85 27.12
C LYS A 3 1.64 -11.47 27.57
N ARG A 4 1.74 -11.15 28.87
CA ARG A 4 1.35 -9.82 29.37
C ARG A 4 2.26 -8.78 28.72
N GLN A 5 1.71 -7.99 27.78
CA GLN A 5 2.42 -6.88 27.16
C GLN A 5 2.23 -5.64 28.03
N SER A 6 3.31 -5.08 28.56
CA SER A 6 3.26 -3.80 29.26
C SER A 6 3.05 -2.63 28.27
N PHE A 7 2.73 -1.45 28.78
CA PHE A 7 2.66 -0.23 27.97
C PHE A 7 4.01 0.08 27.30
N ALA A 8 5.11 -0.13 28.02
CA ALA A 8 6.47 0.02 27.49
C ALA A 8 6.71 -0.92 26.29
N ASP A 9 6.32 -2.19 26.41
CA ASP A 9 6.44 -3.17 25.30
C ASP A 9 5.64 -2.79 24.05
N LYS A 10 4.56 -2.03 24.20
CA LYS A 10 3.76 -1.53 23.08
C LYS A 10 4.37 -0.26 22.48
N ALA A 11 4.88 0.65 23.31
CA ALA A 11 5.53 1.88 22.87
C ALA A 11 6.84 1.63 22.11
N SER A 12 7.57 0.57 22.46
CA SER A 12 8.83 0.20 21.80
C SER A 12 8.67 -0.52 20.46
N LYS A 13 7.44 -0.86 20.04
CA LYS A 13 7.22 -1.49 18.74
C LYS A 13 7.46 -0.49 17.62
N LYS A 14 8.56 -0.68 16.90
CA LYS A 14 8.84 0.05 15.67
C LYS A 14 7.86 -0.40 14.59
N SER A 15 7.26 0.55 13.87
CA SER A 15 6.49 0.25 12.67
C SER A 15 7.43 -0.34 11.61
N HIS A 16 7.00 -1.41 10.96
CA HIS A 16 7.72 -1.98 9.81
C HIS A 16 7.46 -1.09 8.59
N VAL A 17 8.20 0.02 8.50
CA VAL A 17 8.18 0.89 7.33
C VAL A 17 9.16 0.33 6.30
N LYS A 18 8.67 -0.02 5.12
CA LYS A 18 9.54 -0.33 3.97
C LYS A 18 10.03 0.99 3.39
N LEU A 19 11.34 1.12 3.22
CA LEU A 19 11.95 2.29 2.58
C LEU A 19 12.28 1.96 1.12
N CYS A 20 12.05 2.93 0.24
CA CYS A 20 12.44 2.83 -1.16
C CYS A 20 13.97 2.92 -1.28
N PRO A 21 14.65 2.02 -2.02
CA PRO A 21 16.12 2.03 -2.15
C PRO A 21 16.66 3.24 -2.93
N ILE A 22 15.81 3.99 -3.65
CA ILE A 22 16.22 5.09 -4.52
C ILE A 22 16.06 6.44 -3.82
N CYS A 23 14.88 6.72 -3.27
CA CYS A 23 14.57 8.01 -2.63
C CYS A 23 14.58 7.96 -1.10
N ASN A 24 14.82 6.79 -0.51
CA ASN A 24 14.83 6.55 0.93
C ASN A 24 13.56 7.02 1.67
N SER A 25 12.45 7.15 0.94
CA SER A 25 11.14 7.50 1.48
C SER A 25 10.34 6.25 1.82
N ALA A 26 9.35 6.40 2.70
CA ALA A 26 8.41 5.34 3.04
C ALA A 26 7.64 4.89 1.79
N ILE A 27 7.49 3.58 1.63
CA ILE A 27 6.63 2.98 0.61
C ILE A 27 5.24 2.79 1.23
N ASP A 28 4.25 3.47 0.65
CA ASP A 28 2.85 3.35 1.01
C ASP A 28 2.13 2.38 0.07
N ALA A 29 1.40 1.43 0.62
CA ALA A 29 0.57 0.53 -0.15
C ALA A 29 -0.83 1.15 -0.36
N VAL A 30 -1.12 1.59 -1.58
CA VAL A 30 -2.38 2.25 -1.93
C VAL A 30 -3.25 1.29 -2.74
N ARG A 31 -4.56 1.25 -2.44
CA ARG A 31 -5.54 0.55 -3.27
C ARG A 31 -5.95 1.47 -4.43
N MET A 32 -5.58 1.09 -5.64
CA MET A 32 -6.00 1.74 -6.87
C MET A 32 -7.18 0.99 -7.48
N VAL A 33 -8.18 1.72 -7.94
CA VAL A 33 -9.41 1.14 -8.53
C VAL A 33 -9.51 1.61 -9.97
N ASP A 34 -9.23 0.70 -10.90
CA ASP A 34 -9.26 1.00 -12.33
C ASP A 34 -10.56 0.46 -12.97
N PRO A 35 -11.28 1.25 -13.78
CA PRO A 35 -12.35 0.74 -14.61
C PRO A 35 -11.77 -0.12 -15.74
N ALA A 36 -12.08 -1.41 -15.75
CA ALA A 36 -11.71 -2.36 -16.79
C ALA A 36 -12.95 -2.81 -17.56
N TYR A 37 -12.93 -2.65 -18.89
CA TYR A 37 -13.99 -3.16 -19.75
C TYR A 37 -13.84 -4.67 -19.94
N SER A 38 -14.89 -5.43 -19.65
CA SER A 38 -14.92 -6.88 -19.86
C SER A 38 -15.62 -7.16 -21.19
N SER A 39 -14.84 -7.49 -22.23
CA SER A 39 -15.37 -7.85 -23.56
C SER A 39 -16.35 -9.01 -23.50
N ASP A 40 -16.11 -9.98 -22.62
CA ASP A 40 -16.93 -11.20 -22.47
C ASP A 40 -18.34 -10.89 -21.94
N LYS A 41 -18.46 -9.91 -21.03
CA LYS A 41 -19.74 -9.57 -20.39
C LYS A 41 -20.35 -8.27 -20.94
N LYS A 42 -19.69 -7.64 -21.91
CA LYS A 42 -20.04 -6.31 -22.45
C LYS A 42 -20.34 -5.29 -21.34
N SER A 43 -19.60 -5.34 -20.24
CA SER A 43 -19.86 -4.55 -19.04
C SER A 43 -18.57 -3.94 -18.47
N TRP A 44 -18.68 -2.76 -17.85
CA TRP A 44 -17.60 -2.16 -17.07
C TRP A 44 -17.50 -2.82 -15.70
N LYS A 45 -16.28 -3.13 -15.28
CA LYS A 45 -15.99 -3.63 -13.93
C LYS A 45 -14.91 -2.77 -13.31
N PHE A 46 -14.94 -2.64 -11.99
CA PHE A 46 -13.86 -1.99 -11.25
C PHE A 46 -12.89 -3.07 -10.78
N LYS A 47 -11.61 -2.91 -11.11
CA LYS A 47 -10.54 -3.81 -10.71
C LYS A 47 -9.70 -3.13 -9.66
N ASP A 48 -9.76 -3.66 -8.44
CA ASP A 48 -8.89 -3.26 -7.34
C ASP A 48 -7.49 -3.83 -7.56
N LYS A 49 -6.47 -2.99 -7.38
CA LYS A 49 -5.07 -3.39 -7.33
C LYS A 49 -4.42 -2.69 -6.14
N ILE A 50 -3.54 -3.41 -5.44
CA ILE A 50 -2.69 -2.81 -4.41
C ILE A 50 -1.39 -2.44 -5.10
N VAL A 51 -1.02 -1.16 -5.04
CA VAL A 51 0.19 -0.61 -5.66
C VAL A 51 1.04 0.01 -4.57
N GLU A 52 2.34 -0.30 -4.59
CA GLU A 52 3.34 0.29 -3.69
C GLU A 52 3.83 1.62 -4.29
N ILE A 53 3.58 2.73 -3.58
CA ILE A 53 3.90 4.09 -4.01
C ILE A 53 4.98 4.68 -3.09
N CYS A 54 5.90 5.43 -3.69
CA CYS A 54 6.91 6.23 -3.04
C CYS A 54 7.10 7.53 -3.86
N LYS A 55 7.94 8.45 -3.40
CA LYS A 55 8.17 9.74 -4.09
C LYS A 55 8.65 9.61 -5.55
N CYS A 56 9.24 8.48 -5.93
CA CYS A 56 9.73 8.27 -7.29
C CYS A 56 8.61 7.97 -8.30
N ASN A 57 7.62 7.16 -7.91
CA ASN A 57 6.58 6.65 -8.81
C ASN A 57 5.21 7.32 -8.60
N GLU A 58 5.07 8.13 -7.55
CA GLU A 58 3.85 8.88 -7.24
C GLU A 58 3.28 9.62 -8.45
N LYS A 59 4.09 10.43 -9.15
CA LYS A 59 3.65 11.17 -10.35
C LYS A 59 3.18 10.29 -11.49
N ALA A 60 3.78 9.12 -11.66
CA ALA A 60 3.40 8.20 -12.73
C ALA A 60 2.09 7.45 -12.41
N ILE A 61 1.78 7.26 -11.12
CA ILE A 61 0.65 6.44 -10.66
C ILE A 61 -0.58 7.29 -10.37
N LEU A 62 -0.41 8.47 -9.77
CA LEU A 62 -1.51 9.34 -9.36
C LEU A 62 -1.88 10.38 -10.42
N GLY A 63 -0.96 10.72 -11.34
CA GLY A 63 -1.13 11.76 -12.35
C GLY A 63 -0.67 13.13 -11.86
#